data_AF-A0A2S7NZX3-F1
#
_entry.id   AF-A0A2S7NZX3-F1
#
_cell.length_a   1.000
_cell.length_b   1.000
_cell.length_c   1.000
_cell.angle_alpha   90.00
_cell.angle_beta   90.00
_cell.angle_gamma   90.00
#
_symmetry.space_group_name_H-M   'P 1'
#
loop_
_entity.id
_entity.type
_entity.pdbx_description
1 polymer ?
#
loop_
_entity_poly.entity_id
_entity_poly.type
_entity_poly.pdbx_seq_one_letter_code
_entity_poly.pdbx_strand_id
1 'polypeptide(L)'
;MPRELEQGRYFRKSFIYNTSEILYTWHTFTFLTYWTPENKVIVLCFDLPARFKESFIAILNKPSTDLDLRDPYSINALLMLEITKLFDFSLWVVRDLVRDLEKNRTPSEDPRPDYIRMHELARHTIHSSEMLETTLETLAAMIQEHDAVFENAEALGKNLTKTIWRKTGRDLKFQSTLLKGFYARSKALEERLRNEISLVSD
;
A
#
# COMPACT_ATOMS: atom_id res chain seq x y z
N MET A 1 -30.85 -3.24 8.22
CA MET A 1 -29.95 -4.30 7.71
C MET A 1 -28.59 -4.10 8.35
N PRO A 2 -27.92 -5.16 8.84
CA PRO A 2 -26.53 -5.04 9.26
C PRO A 2 -25.68 -4.84 8.00
N ARG A 3 -24.93 -3.73 7.93
CA ARG A 3 -24.03 -3.43 6.80
C ARG A 3 -22.63 -3.98 7.10
N GLU A 4 -21.96 -4.36 6.02
CA GLU A 4 -20.78 -5.21 5.97
C GLU A 4 -19.55 -4.63 6.67
N LEU A 5 -18.71 -5.55 7.15
CA LEU A 5 -17.44 -5.31 7.80
C LEU A 5 -16.33 -5.50 6.75
N GLU A 6 -15.78 -4.42 6.22
CA GLU A 6 -14.58 -4.54 5.39
C GLU A 6 -13.33 -4.58 6.26
N GLN A 7 -12.53 -5.63 6.08
CA GLN A 7 -11.21 -5.79 6.70
C GLN A 7 -10.13 -5.63 5.62
N GLY A 8 -9.21 -4.68 5.81
CA GLY A 8 -8.01 -4.57 4.97
C GLY A 8 -6.75 -4.67 5.80
N ARG A 9 -5.81 -5.55 5.42
CA ARG A 9 -4.50 -5.72 6.07
C ARG A 9 -3.41 -5.05 5.22
N TYR A 10 -2.58 -4.22 5.85
CA TYR A 10 -1.56 -3.44 5.14
C TYR A 10 -0.23 -3.45 5.86
N PHE A 11 0.85 -3.34 5.07
CA PHE A 11 2.20 -3.57 5.54
C PHE A 11 3.15 -2.44 5.14
N ARG A 12 4.02 -2.04 6.08
CA ARG A 12 5.05 -1.01 5.88
C ARG A 12 6.41 -1.55 6.28
N LYS A 13 7.45 -1.10 5.56
CA LYS A 13 8.86 -1.33 5.88
C LYS A 13 9.62 -0.02 6.11
N SER A 14 10.49 0.03 7.11
CA SER A 14 11.48 1.10 7.30
C SER A 14 12.87 0.51 7.44
N PHE A 15 13.86 1.10 6.75
CA PHE A 15 15.24 0.61 6.72
C PHE A 15 16.18 1.54 7.49
N ILE A 16 17.10 0.97 8.28
CA ILE A 16 18.23 1.68 8.92
C ILE A 16 19.50 0.89 8.56
N TYR A 17 20.58 1.55 8.13
CA TYR A 17 21.78 0.87 7.63
C TYR A 17 22.87 0.84 8.70
N ASN A 18 23.40 -0.35 9.00
CA ASN A 18 24.75 -0.54 9.52
C ASN A 18 25.34 -1.79 8.85
N THR A 19 26.33 -1.55 7.97
CA THR A 19 27.33 -2.38 7.23
C THR A 19 27.24 -3.91 7.10
N SER A 20 26.25 -4.63 7.63
CA SER A 20 26.07 -6.08 7.46
C SER A 20 24.62 -6.57 7.64
N GLU A 21 23.73 -5.74 8.20
CA GLU A 21 22.33 -6.12 8.42
C GLU A 21 21.37 -5.16 7.70
N ILE A 22 20.44 -5.74 6.93
CA ILE A 22 19.26 -5.02 6.47
C ILE A 22 18.33 -4.91 7.68
N LEU A 23 18.40 -3.82 8.45
CA LEU A 23 17.41 -3.59 9.52
C LEU A 23 16.07 -3.28 8.88
N TYR A 24 15.05 -4.04 9.25
CA TYR A 24 13.70 -3.82 8.78
C TYR A 24 12.67 -4.02 9.89
N THR A 25 11.52 -3.41 9.70
CA THR A 25 10.34 -3.65 10.53
C THR A 25 9.18 -3.91 9.62
N TRP A 26 8.48 -5.03 9.81
CA TRP A 26 7.19 -5.25 9.18
C TRP A 26 6.12 -4.65 10.06
N HIS A 27 5.31 -3.78 9.48
CA HIS A 27 4.06 -3.39 10.10
C HIS A 27 2.95 -4.25 9.53
N THR A 28 2.03 -4.69 10.36
CA THR A 28 0.75 -5.26 9.96
C THR A 28 -0.29 -4.34 10.55
N PHE A 29 -1.21 -3.80 9.77
CA PHE A 29 -2.30 -3.01 10.35
C PHE A 29 -3.61 -3.31 9.64
N THR A 30 -4.69 -3.34 10.42
CA THR A 30 -6.04 -3.66 9.95
C THR A 30 -6.98 -2.51 10.21
N PHE A 31 -7.86 -2.22 9.25
CA PHE A 31 -8.93 -1.26 9.43
C PHE A 31 -10.28 -1.94 9.42
N LEU A 32 -11.17 -1.46 10.29
CA LEU A 32 -12.59 -1.77 10.26
C LEU A 32 -13.37 -0.47 10.20
N THR A 33 -14.18 -0.31 9.17
CA THR A 33 -15.00 0.89 8.99
C THR A 33 -16.46 0.57 9.29
N TYR A 34 -17.06 1.33 10.20
CA TYR A 34 -18.47 1.28 10.54
C TYR A 34 -19.09 2.66 10.29
N TRP A 35 -20.29 2.71 9.71
CA TRP A 35 -20.97 3.97 9.45
C TRP A 35 -22.46 3.93 9.80
N THR A 36 -23.01 5.08 10.13
CA THR A 36 -24.43 5.25 10.46
C THR A 36 -25.15 6.15 9.44
N PRO A 37 -26.49 6.09 9.36
CA PRO A 37 -27.28 6.94 8.48
C PRO A 37 -27.10 8.46 8.72
N GLU A 38 -26.63 8.87 9.89
CA GLU A 38 -26.37 10.26 10.25
C GLU A 38 -25.02 10.79 9.72
N ASN A 39 -24.43 10.14 8.72
CA ASN A 39 -23.10 10.45 8.16
C ASN A 39 -21.99 10.42 9.21
N LYS A 40 -22.11 9.54 10.21
CA LYS A 40 -21.05 9.27 11.17
C LYS A 40 -20.28 8.04 10.71
N VAL A 41 -18.96 8.14 10.75
CA VAL A 41 -18.06 7.03 10.42
C VAL A 41 -17.12 6.80 11.59
N ILE A 42 -16.97 5.54 11.99
CA ILE A 42 -16.03 5.06 12.99
C ILE A 42 -15.07 4.12 12.28
N VAL A 43 -13.77 4.42 12.37
CA VAL A 43 -12.71 3.53 11.88
C VAL A 43 -11.95 2.99 13.07
N LEU A 44 -11.96 1.67 13.24
CA LEU A 44 -11.09 0.99 14.19
C LEU A 44 -9.80 0.63 13.46
N CYS A 45 -8.67 1.09 14.01
CA CYS A 45 -7.34 0.83 13.48
C CYS A 45 -6.58 -0.09 14.44
N PHE A 46 -6.19 -1.27 13.96
CA PHE A 46 -5.41 -2.24 14.73
C PHE A 46 -3.95 -2.17 14.30
N ASP A 47 -3.04 -2.25 15.28
CA ASP A 47 -1.59 -2.32 15.08
C ASP A 47 -0.99 -1.16 14.25
N LEU A 48 -1.63 0.01 14.34
CA LEU A 48 -1.27 1.18 13.54
C LEU A 48 0.08 1.76 13.98
N PRO A 49 1.10 1.82 13.09
CA PRO A 49 2.41 2.36 13.45
C PRO A 49 2.31 3.84 13.87
N ALA A 50 3.04 4.25 14.90
CA ALA A 50 2.98 5.63 15.44
C ALA A 50 3.14 6.71 14.36
N ARG A 51 4.15 6.56 13.48
CA ARG A 51 4.37 7.50 12.36
C ARG A 51 3.20 7.53 11.37
N PHE A 52 2.56 6.40 11.11
CA PHE A 52 1.38 6.35 10.24
C PHE A 52 0.21 7.06 10.91
N LYS A 53 -0.03 6.78 12.19
CA LYS A 53 -1.06 7.45 12.99
C LYS A 53 -0.88 8.97 12.97
N GLU A 54 0.33 9.45 13.23
CA GLU A 54 0.67 10.87 13.20
C GLU A 54 0.43 11.49 11.82
N SER A 55 0.91 10.85 10.75
CA SER A 55 0.69 11.31 9.37
C SER A 55 -0.80 11.38 9.03
N PHE A 56 -1.54 10.33 9.37
CA PHE A 56 -2.97 10.23 9.06
C PHE A 56 -3.78 11.27 9.84
N ILE A 57 -3.53 11.45 11.14
CA ILE A 57 -4.16 12.51 11.95
C ILE A 57 -3.81 13.90 11.40
N ALA A 58 -2.56 14.13 11.03
CA ALA A 58 -2.14 15.41 10.45
C ALA A 58 -2.88 15.69 9.14
N ILE A 59 -3.17 14.67 8.33
CA ILE A 59 -3.96 14.82 7.10
C ILE A 59 -5.43 15.09 7.43
N LEU A 60 -6.04 14.37 8.35
CA LEU A 60 -7.42 14.62 8.78
C LEU A 60 -7.63 16.06 9.26
N ASN A 61 -6.62 16.65 9.91
CA ASN A 61 -6.69 18.01 10.44
C ASN A 61 -6.37 19.11 9.41
N LYS A 62 -5.96 18.77 8.18
CA LYS A 62 -5.68 19.78 7.14
C LYS A 62 -6.99 20.38 6.62
N PRO A 63 -7.13 21.72 6.56
CA PRO A 63 -8.31 22.37 5.99
C PRO A 63 -8.58 22.01 4.53
N SER A 64 -7.54 21.63 3.79
CA SER A 64 -7.63 21.22 2.38
C SER A 64 -8.01 19.76 2.18
N THR A 65 -8.17 18.99 3.26
CA THR A 65 -8.52 17.56 3.15
C THR A 65 -9.97 17.42 2.72
N ASP A 66 -10.14 16.85 1.54
CA ASP A 66 -11.44 16.66 0.92
C ASP A 66 -12.08 15.36 1.44
N LEU A 67 -12.53 15.41 2.70
CA LEU A 67 -13.21 14.31 3.40
C LEU A 67 -14.70 14.63 3.52
N ASP A 68 -15.55 13.83 2.86
CA ASP A 68 -17.00 14.00 2.86
C ASP A 68 -17.71 12.73 3.34
N LEU A 69 -18.13 12.74 4.61
CA LEU A 69 -18.70 11.58 5.29
C LEU A 69 -20.12 11.20 4.81
N ARG A 70 -20.69 11.94 3.84
CA ARG A 70 -21.90 11.50 3.11
C ARG A 70 -21.63 10.30 2.22
N ASP A 71 -20.37 10.05 1.91
CA ASP A 71 -19.89 8.79 1.39
C ASP A 71 -19.01 8.11 2.47
N PRO A 72 -19.44 6.95 3.01
CA PRO A 72 -18.71 6.27 4.07
C PRO A 72 -17.34 5.74 3.61
N TYR A 73 -17.10 5.60 2.30
CA TYR A 73 -15.81 5.17 1.74
C TYR A 73 -14.80 6.31 1.58
N SER A 74 -15.20 7.56 1.78
CA SER A 74 -14.29 8.73 1.65
C SER A 74 -13.09 8.63 2.59
N ILE A 75 -13.28 8.10 3.81
CA ILE A 75 -12.18 7.86 4.75
C ILE A 75 -11.27 6.71 4.30
N ASN A 76 -11.83 5.68 3.66
CA ASN A 76 -11.05 4.58 3.10
C ASN A 76 -10.19 5.06 1.92
N ALA A 77 -10.70 5.95 1.08
CA ALA A 77 -9.91 6.59 0.02
C ALA A 77 -8.72 7.37 0.60
N LEU A 78 -8.92 8.07 1.71
CA LEU A 78 -7.86 8.80 2.41
C LEU A 78 -6.84 7.86 3.07
N LEU A 79 -7.29 6.76 3.67
CA LEU A 79 -6.41 5.71 4.19
C LEU A 79 -5.55 5.11 3.08
N MET A 80 -6.17 4.78 1.94
CA MET A 80 -5.48 4.22 0.79
C MET A 80 -4.43 5.17 0.24
N LEU A 81 -4.68 6.48 0.24
CA LEU A 81 -3.66 7.46 -0.13
C LEU A 81 -2.39 7.33 0.74
N GLU A 82 -2.52 7.21 2.06
CA GLU A 82 -1.36 7.04 2.94
C GLU A 82 -0.68 5.69 2.76
N ILE A 83 -1.46 4.63 2.59
CA ILE A 83 -0.94 3.28 2.33
C ILE A 83 -0.14 3.24 1.01
N THR A 84 -0.65 3.86 -0.04
CA THR A 84 0.05 3.98 -1.33
C THR A 84 1.41 4.66 -1.16
N LYS A 85 1.51 5.73 -0.35
CA LYS A 85 2.80 6.39 -0.07
C LYS A 85 3.78 5.47 0.67
N LEU A 86 3.28 4.61 1.57
CA LEU A 86 4.12 3.63 2.24
C LEU A 86 4.71 2.61 1.28
N PHE A 87 3.88 2.10 0.36
CA PHE A 87 4.35 1.18 -0.68
C PHE A 87 5.36 1.83 -1.62
N ASP A 88 5.09 3.06 -2.08
CA ASP A 88 6.03 3.77 -2.94
C ASP A 88 7.38 3.91 -2.24
N PHE A 89 7.41 4.45 -1.02
CA PHE A 89 8.64 4.58 -0.24
C PHE A 89 9.38 3.24 -0.07
N SER A 90 8.67 2.18 0.31
CA SER A 90 9.27 0.85 0.49
C SER A 90 9.93 0.33 -0.80
N LEU A 91 9.26 0.48 -1.94
CA LEU A 91 9.80 0.06 -3.24
C LEU A 91 10.97 0.91 -3.71
N TRP A 92 10.97 2.22 -3.42
CA TRP A 92 12.13 3.08 -3.70
C TRP A 92 13.37 2.58 -2.95
N VAL A 93 13.22 2.24 -1.67
CA VAL A 93 14.35 1.73 -0.88
C VAL A 93 14.82 0.37 -1.41
N VAL A 94 13.90 -0.57 -1.69
CA VAL A 94 14.28 -1.88 -2.26
C VAL A 94 15.02 -1.68 -3.58
N ARG A 95 14.51 -0.85 -4.49
CA ARG A 95 15.17 -0.57 -5.76
C ARG A 95 16.58 -0.01 -5.58
N ASP A 96 16.77 0.90 -4.64
CA ASP A 96 18.08 1.49 -4.38
C ASP A 96 19.08 0.45 -3.86
N LEU A 97 18.62 -0.50 -3.03
CA LEU A 97 19.42 -1.64 -2.59
C LEU A 97 19.76 -2.59 -3.74
N VAL A 98 18.81 -2.90 -4.64
CA VAL A 98 19.08 -3.70 -5.84
C VAL A 98 20.12 -3.01 -6.72
N ARG A 99 19.94 -1.70 -6.94
CA ARG A 99 20.86 -0.91 -7.76
C ARG A 99 22.26 -0.83 -7.16
N ASP A 100 22.38 -0.78 -5.84
CA ASP A 100 23.67 -0.84 -5.15
C ASP A 100 24.37 -2.18 -5.40
N LEU A 101 23.65 -3.30 -5.32
CA LEU A 101 24.19 -4.61 -5.68
C LEU A 101 24.65 -4.67 -7.15
N GLU A 102 23.83 -4.19 -8.08
CA GLU A 102 24.16 -4.17 -9.51
C GLU A 102 25.41 -3.34 -9.84
N LYS A 103 25.66 -2.26 -9.09
CA LYS A 103 26.82 -1.39 -9.28
C LYS A 103 28.09 -1.94 -8.65
N ASN A 104 27.97 -2.66 -7.53
CA ASN A 104 29.09 -3.16 -6.76
C ASN A 104 29.42 -4.62 -7.10
N ARG A 105 29.13 -5.07 -8.33
CA ARG A 105 29.55 -6.38 -8.83
C ARG A 105 31.06 -6.51 -8.68
N THR A 106 31.52 -7.52 -7.92
CA THR A 106 32.94 -7.83 -7.79
C THR A 106 33.52 -8.19 -9.17
N PRO A 107 34.71 -7.69 -9.54
CA PRO A 107 35.38 -8.10 -10.76
C PRO A 107 35.53 -9.63 -10.79
N SER A 108 35.39 -10.24 -11.98
CA SER A 108 35.27 -11.70 -12.14
C SER A 108 36.47 -12.54 -11.69
N GLU A 109 37.53 -11.91 -11.17
CA GLU A 109 38.77 -12.57 -10.78
C GLU A 109 38.74 -13.14 -9.33
N ASP A 110 37.89 -12.61 -8.42
CA ASP A 110 37.57 -13.22 -7.11
C ASP A 110 36.20 -12.72 -6.60
N PRO A 111 35.07 -13.25 -7.12
CA PRO A 111 33.77 -12.87 -6.64
C PRO A 111 33.56 -13.41 -5.23
N ARG A 112 33.61 -12.52 -4.24
CA ARG A 112 33.04 -12.76 -2.90
C ARG A 112 31.71 -12.01 -2.74
N PRO A 113 30.66 -12.41 -3.48
CA PRO A 113 29.36 -11.78 -3.36
C PRO A 113 28.78 -12.02 -1.96
N ASP A 114 28.09 -11.03 -1.43
CA ASP A 114 27.37 -11.14 -0.17
C ASP A 114 26.04 -11.87 -0.40
N TYR A 115 26.12 -13.20 -0.53
CA TYR A 115 24.96 -14.07 -0.78
C TYR A 115 23.85 -13.90 0.25
N ILE A 116 24.21 -13.69 1.52
CA ILE A 116 23.24 -13.48 2.60
C ILE A 116 22.43 -12.22 2.30
N ARG A 117 23.10 -11.11 2.02
CA ARG A 117 22.43 -9.84 1.67
C ARG A 117 21.58 -9.97 0.42
N MET A 118 22.05 -10.67 -0.62
CA MET A 118 21.30 -10.87 -1.86
C MET A 118 20.01 -11.68 -1.62
N HIS A 119 20.09 -12.79 -0.88
CA HIS A 119 18.93 -13.62 -0.55
C HIS A 119 17.93 -12.93 0.39
N GLU A 120 18.41 -12.19 1.40
CA GLU A 120 17.53 -11.40 2.26
C GLU A 120 16.80 -10.32 1.45
N LEU A 121 17.50 -9.63 0.55
CA LEU A 121 16.86 -8.64 -0.32
C LEU A 121 15.86 -9.27 -1.30
N ALA A 122 16.16 -10.45 -1.85
CA ALA A 122 15.22 -11.20 -2.68
C ALA A 122 13.95 -11.57 -1.89
N ARG A 123 14.09 -12.15 -0.70
CA ARG A 123 12.97 -12.48 0.18
C ARG A 123 12.09 -11.26 0.47
N HIS A 124 12.71 -10.11 0.73
CA HIS A 124 11.99 -8.86 0.99
C HIS A 124 11.25 -8.29 -0.22
N THR A 125 11.82 -8.45 -1.40
CA THR A 125 11.20 -8.00 -2.64
C THR A 125 9.98 -8.86 -2.95
N ILE A 126 10.12 -10.18 -2.82
CA ILE A 126 9.01 -11.15 -2.97
C ILE A 126 7.86 -10.80 -2.01
N HIS A 127 8.18 -10.60 -0.73
CA HIS A 127 7.15 -10.27 0.26
C HIS A 127 6.46 -8.92 -0.02
N SER A 128 7.20 -7.94 -0.55
CA SER A 128 6.60 -6.66 -0.96
C SER A 128 5.58 -6.85 -2.09
N SER A 129 5.85 -7.76 -3.04
CA SER A 129 4.91 -8.09 -4.11
C SER A 129 3.68 -8.83 -3.60
N GLU A 130 3.85 -9.84 -2.73
CA GLU A 130 2.73 -10.54 -2.06
C GLU A 130 1.82 -9.54 -1.35
N MET A 131 2.42 -8.54 -0.69
CA MET A 131 1.67 -7.55 0.04
C MET A 131 0.93 -6.55 -0.85
N LEU A 132 1.54 -6.15 -1.97
CA LEU A 132 0.91 -5.32 -2.99
C LEU A 132 -0.28 -6.05 -3.63
N GLU A 133 -0.15 -7.34 -3.89
CA GLU A 133 -1.20 -8.18 -4.45
C GLU A 133 -2.41 -8.26 -3.50
N THR A 134 -2.16 -8.62 -2.23
CA THR A 134 -3.21 -8.65 -1.20
C THR A 134 -3.90 -7.29 -1.04
N THR A 135 -3.13 -6.20 -1.09
CA THR A 135 -3.65 -4.83 -1.03
C THR A 135 -4.53 -4.50 -2.24
N LEU A 136 -4.11 -4.92 -3.44
CA LEU A 136 -4.86 -4.71 -4.68
C LEU A 136 -6.18 -5.48 -4.68
N GLU A 137 -6.18 -6.72 -4.19
CA GLU A 137 -7.39 -7.52 -4.04
C GLU A 137 -8.37 -6.89 -3.06
N THR A 138 -7.88 -6.47 -1.89
CA THR A 138 -8.68 -5.76 -0.88
C THR A 138 -9.31 -4.49 -1.46
N LEU A 139 -8.52 -3.68 -2.16
CA LEU A 139 -9.00 -2.45 -2.77
C LEU A 139 -9.97 -2.72 -3.93
N ALA A 140 -9.79 -3.81 -4.67
CA ALA A 140 -10.71 -4.20 -5.73
C ALA A 140 -12.08 -4.59 -5.16
N ALA A 141 -12.11 -5.37 -4.07
CA ALA A 141 -13.34 -5.70 -3.36
C ALA A 141 -14.05 -4.43 -2.83
N MET A 142 -13.30 -3.53 -2.20
CA MET A 142 -13.81 -2.25 -1.71
C MET A 142 -14.40 -1.37 -2.83
N ILE A 143 -13.74 -1.32 -3.99
CA ILE A 143 -14.27 -0.58 -5.16
C ILE A 143 -15.57 -1.22 -5.67
N GLN A 144 -15.63 -2.55 -5.71
CA GLN A 144 -16.84 -3.27 -6.14
C GLN A 144 -18.02 -2.98 -5.22
N GLU A 145 -17.81 -3.07 -3.90
CA GLU A 145 -18.88 -2.80 -2.93
C GLU A 145 -19.29 -1.33 -2.93
N HIS A 146 -18.32 -0.40 -3.01
CA HIS A 146 -18.61 1.03 -3.18
C HIS A 146 -19.50 1.29 -4.41
N ASP A 147 -19.14 0.72 -5.57
CA ASP A 147 -19.89 0.91 -6.81
C ASP A 147 -21.31 0.28 -6.71
N ALA A 148 -21.44 -0.90 -6.08
CA ALA A 148 -22.73 -1.54 -5.86
C ALA A 148 -23.65 -0.75 -4.92
N VAL A 149 -23.12 -0.22 -3.81
CA VAL A 149 -23.87 0.66 -2.90
C VAL A 149 -24.26 1.96 -3.59
N PHE A 150 -23.37 2.51 -4.41
CA PHE A 150 -23.63 3.73 -5.18
C PHE A 150 -24.79 3.55 -6.16
N GLU A 151 -24.80 2.47 -6.94
CA GLU A 151 -25.89 2.17 -7.89
C GLU A 151 -27.25 2.04 -7.19
N ASN A 152 -27.26 1.34 -6.04
CA ASN A 152 -28.46 1.21 -5.21
C ASN A 152 -28.94 2.55 -4.61
N ALA A 153 -28.00 3.42 -4.21
CA ALA A 153 -28.31 4.74 -3.67
C ALA A 153 -28.72 5.74 -4.77
N GLU A 154 -28.19 5.62 -5.99
CA GLU A 154 -28.51 6.48 -7.13
C GLU A 154 -30.00 6.39 -7.50
N ALA A 155 -30.59 5.18 -7.41
CA ALA A 155 -32.02 4.95 -7.59
C ALA A 155 -32.91 5.81 -6.66
N LEU A 156 -32.36 6.35 -5.56
CA LEU A 156 -33.07 7.14 -4.55
C LEU A 156 -32.93 8.68 -4.72
N GLY A 157 -32.19 9.16 -5.74
CA GLY A 157 -32.44 10.49 -6.35
C GLY A 157 -31.89 11.76 -5.67
N LYS A 158 -30.58 11.87 -5.36
CA LYS A 158 -29.95 13.16 -4.94
C LYS A 158 -28.66 13.49 -5.71
N ASN A 159 -28.68 14.58 -6.49
CA ASN A 159 -27.56 15.01 -7.35
C ASN A 159 -26.27 15.40 -6.60
N LEU A 160 -26.34 16.05 -5.43
CA LEU A 160 -25.14 16.43 -4.67
C LEU A 160 -24.40 15.19 -4.13
N THR A 161 -25.14 14.22 -3.62
CA THR A 161 -24.63 12.90 -3.20
C THR A 161 -23.92 12.21 -4.36
N LYS A 162 -24.46 12.30 -5.58
CA LYS A 162 -23.89 11.69 -6.78
C LYS A 162 -22.47 12.16 -7.11
N THR A 163 -22.19 13.45 -6.96
CA THR A 163 -20.85 14.02 -7.23
C THR A 163 -19.82 13.54 -6.22
N ILE A 164 -20.21 13.43 -4.95
CA ILE A 164 -19.34 13.03 -3.85
C ILE A 164 -18.93 11.57 -4.02
N TRP A 165 -19.89 10.68 -4.24
CA TRP A 165 -19.62 9.25 -4.45
C TRP A 165 -18.73 9.00 -5.67
N ARG A 166 -18.96 9.74 -6.76
CA ARG A 166 -18.08 9.67 -7.94
C ARG A 166 -16.68 10.14 -7.66
N LYS A 167 -16.51 11.14 -6.79
CA LYS A 167 -15.20 11.61 -6.38
C LYS A 167 -14.49 10.51 -5.60
N THR A 168 -15.09 9.97 -4.54
CA THR A 168 -14.53 8.86 -3.76
C THR A 168 -14.17 7.66 -4.64
N GLY A 169 -15.08 7.23 -5.52
CA GLY A 169 -14.83 6.12 -6.44
C GLY A 169 -13.67 6.38 -7.39
N ARG A 170 -13.50 7.63 -7.88
CA ARG A 170 -12.32 8.01 -8.67
C ARG A 170 -11.04 7.96 -7.85
N ASP A 171 -11.08 8.44 -6.61
CA ASP A 171 -9.91 8.44 -5.73
C ASP A 171 -9.46 7.01 -5.42
N LEU A 172 -10.39 6.09 -5.11
CA LEU A 172 -10.09 4.66 -4.92
C LEU A 172 -9.50 4.01 -6.19
N LYS A 173 -10.11 4.25 -7.36
CA LYS A 173 -9.62 3.72 -8.65
C LYS A 173 -8.25 4.29 -9.02
N PHE A 174 -7.99 5.55 -8.67
CA PHE A 174 -6.69 6.17 -8.85
C PHE A 174 -5.62 5.48 -7.98
N GLN A 175 -5.90 5.24 -6.69
CA GLN A 175 -4.98 4.47 -5.83
C GLN A 175 -4.74 3.06 -6.36
N SER A 176 -5.78 2.36 -6.84
CA SER A 176 -5.64 1.04 -7.46
C SER A 176 -4.69 1.05 -8.66
N THR A 177 -4.80 2.08 -9.51
CA THR A 177 -3.91 2.24 -10.67
C THR A 177 -2.46 2.44 -10.25
N LEU A 178 -2.20 3.27 -9.23
CA LEU A 178 -0.86 3.47 -8.70
C LEU A 178 -0.27 2.17 -8.13
N LEU A 179 -1.06 1.46 -7.33
CA LEU A 179 -0.65 0.20 -6.70
C LEU A 179 -0.37 -0.90 -7.73
N LYS A 180 -1.11 -0.96 -8.85
CA LYS A 180 -0.79 -1.86 -9.97
C LYS A 180 0.57 -1.55 -10.57
N GLY A 181 0.90 -0.26 -10.74
CA GLY A 181 2.23 0.15 -11.17
C GLY A 181 3.34 -0.22 -10.18
N PHE A 182 3.04 -0.14 -8.88
CA PHE A 182 3.95 -0.55 -7.81
C PHE A 182 4.18 -2.06 -7.81
N TYR A 183 3.13 -2.86 -7.99
CA TYR A 183 3.23 -4.31 -8.13
C TYR A 183 4.06 -4.71 -9.36
N ALA A 184 3.83 -4.09 -10.51
CA ALA A 184 4.65 -4.34 -11.70
C ALA A 184 6.14 -4.00 -11.45
N ARG A 185 6.41 -2.91 -10.72
CA ARG A 185 7.78 -2.53 -10.33
C ARG A 185 8.40 -3.53 -9.37
N SER A 186 7.66 -4.05 -8.39
CA SER A 186 8.17 -5.03 -7.45
C SER A 186 8.52 -6.35 -8.17
N LYS A 187 7.68 -6.79 -9.12
CA LYS A 187 8.00 -7.93 -10.00
C LYS A 187 9.27 -7.72 -10.83
N ALA A 188 9.44 -6.55 -11.44
CA ALA A 188 10.67 -6.25 -12.18
C ALA A 188 11.92 -6.25 -11.27
N LEU A 189 11.79 -5.86 -10.00
CA LEU A 189 12.89 -5.93 -9.02
C LEU A 189 13.21 -7.38 -8.62
N GLU A 190 12.20 -8.24 -8.47
CA GLU A 190 12.41 -9.68 -8.23
C GLU A 190 13.23 -10.31 -9.37
N GLU A 191 12.85 -10.02 -10.62
CA GLU A 191 13.55 -10.55 -11.80
C GLU A 191 15.00 -10.09 -11.86
N ARG A 192 15.24 -8.80 -11.59
CA ARG A 192 16.60 -8.24 -11.54
C ARG A 192 17.44 -8.91 -10.46
N LEU A 193 16.91 -9.06 -9.25
CA LEU A 193 17.62 -9.74 -8.17
C LEU A 193 17.91 -11.19 -8.47
N ARG A 194 16.96 -11.91 -9.08
CA ARG A 194 17.17 -13.29 -9.52
C ARG A 194 18.33 -13.37 -10.51
N ASN A 195 18.40 -12.45 -11.46
CA ASN A 195 19.51 -12.41 -12.42
C ASN A 195 20.85 -12.13 -11.71
N GLU A 196 20.90 -11.19 -10.76
CA GLU A 196 22.13 -10.94 -9.99
C GLU A 196 22.58 -12.18 -9.20
N ILE A 197 21.65 -12.89 -8.56
CA ILE A 197 21.96 -14.13 -7.81
C ILE A 197 22.50 -15.21 -8.75
N SER A 198 21.87 -15.40 -9.91
CA SER A 198 22.32 -16.39 -10.90
C SER A 198 23.72 -16.06 -11.43
N LEU A 199 24.01 -14.80 -11.75
CA LEU A 199 25.30 -14.38 -12.30
C LEU A 199 26.51 -14.66 -11.41
N VAL A 200 26.30 -14.75 -10.09
CA VAL A 200 27.38 -14.97 -9.13
C VAL A 200 27.46 -16.41 -8.63
N SER A 201 26.43 -17.23 -8.90
CA SER A 201 26.34 -18.63 -8.46
C SER A 201 26.95 -19.64 -9.45
N ASP A 202 27.34 -19.18 -10.64
CA ASP A 202 28.02 -19.95 -11.70
C ASP A 202 29.55 -19.77 -11.62
#